data_AF-A0A7R8UJZ2-F1
#
_entry.id   AF-A0A7R8UJZ2-F1
#
_cell.length_a   1.000
_cell.length_b   1.000
_cell.length_c   1.000
_cell.angle_alpha   90.00
_cell.angle_beta   90.00
_cell.angle_gamma   90.00
#
_symmetry.space_group_name_H-M   'P 1'
#
loop_
_entity.id
_entity.type
_entity.pdbx_description
1 polymer ?
#
loop_
_entity_poly.entity_id
_entity_poly.type
_entity_poly.pdbx_seq_one_letter_code
_entity_poly.pdbx_strand_id
1 'polypeptide(L)'
;MIKSITDFINYWYFRYLMVTELYMVEKWERVTIHVIFLVIFLLFWYFNYSVLLSFTGRILGITPISSVLHAATTSKFSAAA
;
A
#
# COMPACT_ATOMS: atom_id res chain seq x y z
N MET A 1 21.47 4.84 -9.21
CA MET A 1 20.36 5.56 -8.56
C MET A 1 19.65 4.72 -7.50
N ILE A 2 19.24 3.48 -7.80
CA ILE A 2 18.68 2.57 -6.79
C ILE A 2 19.70 2.19 -5.70
N LYS A 3 20.94 1.82 -6.09
CA LYS A 3 22.03 1.53 -5.13
C LYS A 3 22.29 2.66 -4.13
N SER A 4 22.35 3.90 -4.60
CA SER A 4 22.57 5.08 -3.76
C SER A 4 21.43 5.34 -2.76
N ILE A 5 20.20 4.99 -3.12
CA ILE A 5 19.04 5.08 -2.23
C ILE A 5 19.08 3.94 -1.20
N THR A 6 19.45 2.74 -1.64
CA THR A 6 19.64 1.58 -0.76
C THR A 6 20.75 1.81 0.27
N ASP A 7 21.87 2.41 -0.12
CA ASP A 7 22.99 2.72 0.78
C ASP A 7 22.59 3.80 1.79
N PHE A 8 21.78 4.78 1.38
CA PHE A 8 21.25 5.81 2.28
C PHE A 8 20.27 5.22 3.32
N ILE A 9 19.36 4.34 2.87
CA ILE A 9 18.41 3.65 3.75
C ILE A 9 19.16 2.73 4.72
N ASN A 10 20.17 1.98 4.24
CA ASN A 10 20.96 1.10 5.09
C ASN A 10 21.77 1.87 6.13
N TYR A 11 22.38 3.00 5.77
CA TYR A 11 23.09 3.85 6.72
C TYR A 11 22.16 4.43 7.79
N TRP A 12 20.99 4.93 7.37
CA TRP A 12 20.01 5.48 8.28
C TRP A 12 19.41 4.42 9.22
N TYR A 13 19.11 3.23 8.67
CA TYR A 13 18.61 2.09 9.43
C TYR A 13 19.64 1.56 10.42
N PHE A 14 20.91 1.44 10.02
CA PHE A 14 21.98 0.98 10.90
C PHE A 14 22.22 1.93 12.08
N ARG A 15 22.15 3.25 11.83
CA ARG A 15 22.23 4.26 12.89
C ARG A 15 21.03 4.19 13.84
N TYR A 16 19.83 3.96 13.32
CA TYR A 16 18.65 3.71 14.14
C TYR A 16 18.83 2.45 15.01
N LEU A 17 19.30 1.35 14.42
CA LEU A 17 19.51 0.06 15.08
C LEU A 17 20.56 0.16 16.20
N MET A 18 21.65 0.88 15.95
CA MET A 18 22.72 1.10 16.94
C MET A 18 22.24 1.94 18.14
N VAL A 19 21.38 2.94 17.89
CA VAL A 19 20.77 3.74 18.96
C VAL A 19 19.77 2.90 19.76
N THR A 20 18.96 2.06 19.11
CA THR A 20 18.01 1.15 19.78
C THR A 20 18.68 -0.02 20.51
N GLU A 21 19.90 -0.43 20.12
CA GLU A 21 20.66 -1.45 20.87
C GLU A 21 21.35 -0.86 22.11
N LEU A 22 21.83 0.39 22.03
CA LEU A 22 22.54 1.06 23.12
C LEU A 22 21.60 1.59 24.23
N TYR A 23 20.39 2.01 23.86
CA TYR A 23 19.29 2.26 24.79
C TYR A 23 18.45 0.98 24.87
N MET A 24 18.59 0.17 25.92
CA MET A 24 17.72 -0.98 26.23
C MET A 24 16.31 -0.83 25.64
N VAL A 25 15.97 -1.57 24.57
CA VAL A 25 14.63 -1.56 23.98
C VAL A 25 13.64 -2.16 24.97
N GLU A 26 13.00 -1.27 25.72
CA GLU A 26 11.80 -1.56 26.48
C GLU A 26 10.74 -2.16 25.56
N LYS A 27 9.86 -2.96 26.17
CA LYS A 27 8.79 -3.74 25.51
C LYS A 27 7.95 -2.88 24.54
N TRP A 28 7.92 -1.57 24.77
CA TRP A 28 7.18 -0.55 24.03
C TRP A 28 7.77 -0.21 22.65
N GLU A 29 9.09 -0.15 22.48
CA GLU A 29 9.68 0.27 21.20
C GLU A 29 9.48 -0.78 20.08
N ARG A 30 9.50 -2.07 20.42
CA ARG A 30 9.19 -3.15 19.46
C ARG A 30 7.76 -3.05 18.92
N VAL A 31 6.82 -2.59 19.74
CA VAL A 31 5.43 -2.38 19.34
C VAL A 31 5.34 -1.22 18.36
N THR A 32 6.06 -0.12 18.63
CA THR A 32 6.05 1.07 17.77
C THR A 32 6.53 0.77 16.35
N ILE A 33 7.57 -0.05 16.19
CA ILE A 33 8.07 -0.46 14.86
C ILE A 33 7.01 -1.29 14.11
N HIS A 34 6.34 -2.23 14.79
CA HIS A 34 5.28 -3.02 14.16
C HIS A 34 4.07 -2.15 13.76
N VAL A 35 3.72 -1.17 14.58
CA VAL A 35 2.66 -0.19 14.25
C VAL A 35 3.06 0.64 13.04
N ILE A 36 4.31 1.13 12.96
CA ILE A 36 4.82 1.88 11.81
C ILE A 36 4.79 1.01 10.54
N PHE A 37 5.24 -0.24 10.62
CA PHE A 37 5.17 -1.17 9.50
C PHE A 37 3.73 -1.45 9.06
N LEU A 38 2.79 -1.57 10.00
CA LEU A 38 1.37 -1.76 9.69
C LEU A 38 0.78 -0.52 8.99
N VAL A 39 1.11 0.68 9.45
CA VAL A 39 0.67 1.93 8.81
C VAL A 39 1.24 2.03 7.39
N ILE A 40 2.54 1.78 7.21
CA ILE A 40 3.19 1.77 5.89
C ILE A 40 2.53 0.72 4.98
N PHE A 41 2.25 -0.46 5.51
CA PHE A 41 1.58 -1.54 4.76
C PHE A 41 0.17 -1.13 4.31
N LEU A 42 -0.62 -0.51 5.18
CA LEU A 42 -1.95 0.02 4.82
C LEU A 42 -1.87 1.15 3.79
N LEU A 43 -0.85 2.00 3.89
CA LEU A 43 -0.63 3.09 2.93
C LEU A 43 -0.28 2.54 1.54
N PHE A 44 0.60 1.53 1.50
CA PHE A 44 0.91 0.80 0.26
C PHE A 44 -0.29 0.04 -0.28
N TRP A 45 -1.09 -0.58 0.58
CA TRP A 45 -2.33 -1.25 0.20
C TRP A 45 -3.30 -0.28 -0.45
N TYR A 46 -3.55 0.86 0.20
CA TYR A 46 -4.43 1.90 -0.32
C TYR A 46 -3.92 2.47 -1.65
N PHE A 47 -2.62 2.73 -1.74
CA PHE A 47 -1.98 3.17 -2.98
C PHE A 47 -2.12 2.15 -4.10
N ASN A 48 -1.95 0.86 -3.80
CA ASN A 48 -2.07 -0.21 -4.79
C ASN A 48 -3.52 -0.34 -5.31
N TYR A 49 -4.50 -0.31 -4.41
CA TYR A 49 -5.91 -0.44 -4.78
C TYR A 49 -6.45 0.81 -5.51
N SER A 50 -6.10 2.01 -5.04
CA SER A 50 -6.62 3.25 -5.60
C SER A 50 -5.88 3.67 -6.87
N VAL A 51 -4.55 3.68 -6.82
CA VAL A 51 -3.72 4.25 -7.89
C VAL A 51 -3.31 3.20 -8.90
N LEU A 52 -2.68 2.10 -8.47
CA LEU A 52 -2.18 1.09 -9.41
C LEU A 52 -3.32 0.36 -10.12
N LEU A 53 -4.40 -0.03 -9.43
CA LEU A 53 -5.52 -0.73 -10.05
C LEU A 53 -6.27 0.16 -11.06
N SER A 54 -6.56 1.42 -10.70
CA SER A 54 -7.24 2.37 -11.59
C SER A 54 -6.38 2.76 -12.78
N PHE A 55 -5.07 2.95 -12.57
CA PHE A 55 -4.13 3.32 -13.62
C PHE A 55 -3.88 2.16 -14.59
N THR A 56 -3.66 0.96 -14.05
CA THR A 56 -3.47 -0.27 -14.84
C THR A 56 -4.74 -0.64 -15.59
N GLY A 57 -5.93 -0.50 -14.98
CA GLY A 57 -7.21 -0.73 -15.68
C GLY A 57 -7.43 0.22 -16.85
N ARG A 58 -7.03 1.50 -16.71
CA ARG A 58 -7.09 2.48 -17.82
C ARG A 58 -6.10 2.19 -18.94
N ILE A 59 -4.90 1.70 -18.61
CA ILE A 59 -3.84 1.41 -19.58
C ILE A 59 -4.08 0.07 -20.30
N LEU A 60 -4.50 -0.96 -19.57
CA LEU A 60 -4.73 -2.31 -20.12
C LEU A 60 -6.15 -2.51 -20.65
N GLY A 61 -7.02 -1.50 -20.54
CA GLY A 61 -8.42 -1.59 -20.98
C GLY A 61 -9.27 -2.59 -20.19
N ILE A 62 -8.81 -2.99 -19.00
CA ILE A 62 -9.52 -3.93 -18.13
C ILE A 62 -10.61 -3.14 -17.39
N THR A 63 -11.86 -3.34 -17.81
CA THR A 63 -13.01 -2.75 -17.14
C THR A 63 -13.23 -3.44 -15.79
N PRO A 64 -13.40 -2.67 -14.70
CA PRO A 64 -13.69 -3.27 -13.40
C PRO A 64 -15.05 -3.98 -13.45
N ILE A 65 -15.14 -5.19 -12.89
CA ILE A 65 -16.38 -5.99 -12.88
C ILE A 65 -17.57 -5.21 -12.29
N SER A 66 -17.32 -4.23 -11.41
CA SER A 66 -18.34 -3.33 -10.88
C SER A 66 -19.04 -2.50 -11.96
N SER A 67 -18.34 -2.04 -13.00
CA SER A 67 -18.97 -1.28 -14.09
C SER A 67 -19.85 -2.18 -14.97
N VAL A 68 -19.43 -3.42 -15.19
CA VAL A 68 -20.18 -4.42 -15.96
C VAL A 68 -21.44 -4.85 -15.20
N LEU A 69 -21.31 -5.08 -13.88
CA LEU A 69 -22.42 -5.44 -13.01
C LEU A 69 -23.46 -4.32 -12.94
N HIS A 70 -23.02 -3.06 -12.81
CA HIS A 70 -23.93 -1.92 -12.80
C HIS A 70 -24.68 -1.77 -14.13
N ALA A 71 -23.98 -1.92 -15.27
CA ALA A 71 -24.61 -1.88 -16.59
C ALA A 71 -25.63 -3.03 -16.80
N ALA A 72 -25.32 -4.23 -16.31
CA ALA A 72 -26.22 -5.39 -16.40
C ALA A 72 -27.46 -5.26 -15.49
N THR A 73 -27.34 -4.59 -14.35
CA THR A 73 -28.49 -4.30 -13.49
C THR A 73 -29.39 -3.23 -14.13
N THR A 74 -28.83 -2.15 -14.68
CA THR A 74 -29.63 -1.10 -15.33
C THR A 74 -30.38 -1.61 -16.56
N SER A 75 -29.79 -2.51 -17.35
CA SER A 75 -30.48 -3.11 -18.50
C SER A 75 -31.66 -3.99 -18.10
N LYS A 76 -31.54 -4.73 -16.99
CA LYS A 76 -32.64 -5.55 -16.45
C LYS A 76 -33.81 -4.70 -15.93
N PHE A 77 -33.55 -3.55 -15.31
CA PHE A 77 -34.61 -2.65 -14.88
C PHE A 77 -35.29 -1.92 -16.05
N SER A 78 -34.56 -1.60 -17.13
CA SER A 78 -35.14 -0.99 -18.33
C SER A 78 -35.97 -1.96 -19.19
N ALA A 79 -35.75 -3.27 -19.09
CA ALA A 79 -36.52 -4.28 -19.81
C ALA A 79 -37.80 -4.73 -19.08
N ALA A 80 -37.97 -4.31 -17.82
CA ALA A 80 -39.11 -4.66 -16.96
C ALA A 80 -40.13 -3.53 -16.78
N ALA A 81 -39.92 -2.37 -17.41
CA ALA A 81 -40.82 -1.21 -17.45
C ALA A 81 -41.39 -1.03 -18.86
#